data_AF-A0A932VNG3-F1
#
_entry.id   AF-A0A932VNG3-F1
#
_cell.length_a   1.000
_cell.length_b   1.000
_cell.length_c   1.000
_cell.angle_alpha   90.00
_cell.angle_beta   90.00
_cell.angle_gamma   90.00
#
_symmetry.space_group_name_H-M   'P 1'
#
loop_
_entity.id
_entity.type
_entity.pdbx_description
1 polymer ?
#
loop_
_entity_poly.entity_id
_entity_poly.type
_entity_poly.pdbx_seq_one_letter_code
_entity_poly.pdbx_strand_id
1 'polypeptide(L)'
;MRIFPASMLKGLSSTYKNAPDRVNGLFFLAVEAGDIKAVNKIISIPGFDVNKPKDVRGHTALMNAAFNNCYKIVQALINKGANVNVKTEGPAGGYTALHAAIEGSVLEDTDGNIGIINLLLKHGANINGGDGFTPLMEAAIQANKEIVELLLSNGADPNLKDNEGHTALDFIKDGRAHGNTQLIRELTDLLSKAMK
;
A
#
# COMPACT_ATOMS: atom_id res chain seq x y z
N MET A 1 -0.42 16.98 12.89
CA MET A 1 -0.64 17.07 11.42
C MET A 1 0.10 18.30 10.90
N ARG A 2 1.09 18.11 10.03
CA ARG A 2 1.85 19.22 9.43
C ARG A 2 1.02 19.78 8.27
N ILE A 3 0.47 20.98 8.43
CA ILE A 3 -0.31 21.65 7.38
C ILE A 3 0.63 22.54 6.57
N PHE A 4 0.60 22.42 5.25
CA PHE A 4 1.41 23.22 4.36
C PHE A 4 0.84 24.64 4.27
N PRO A 5 1.64 25.69 4.55
CA PRO A 5 1.15 27.05 4.45
C PRO A 5 0.84 27.41 2.99
N ALA A 6 -0.19 28.21 2.78
CA ALA A 6 -0.64 28.59 1.44
C ALA A 6 0.48 29.25 0.59
N SER A 7 1.44 29.91 1.24
CA SER A 7 2.63 30.50 0.61
C SER A 7 3.50 29.44 -0.10
N MET A 8 3.67 28.26 0.48
CA MET A 8 4.45 27.16 -0.10
C MET A 8 3.75 26.52 -1.30
N LEU A 9 2.44 26.73 -1.44
CA LEU A 9 1.63 26.23 -2.55
C LEU A 9 1.37 27.29 -3.64
N LYS A 10 2.00 28.47 -3.58
CA LYS A 10 1.90 29.50 -4.62
C LYS A 10 2.85 29.18 -5.79
N GLY A 11 2.42 29.48 -7.02
CA GLY A 11 3.25 29.36 -8.21
C GLY A 11 3.57 27.93 -8.65
N LEU A 12 2.91 26.91 -8.08
CA LEU A 12 3.22 25.50 -8.33
C LEU A 12 3.24 25.11 -9.80
N SER A 13 2.34 25.65 -10.65
CA SER A 13 2.34 25.35 -12.08
C SER A 13 3.61 25.85 -12.79
N SER A 14 4.10 27.03 -12.43
CA SER A 14 5.37 27.56 -12.96
C SER A 14 6.55 26.74 -12.45
N THR A 15 6.55 26.41 -11.15
CA THR A 15 7.58 25.55 -10.55
C THR A 15 7.61 24.17 -11.18
N TYR A 16 6.46 23.55 -11.46
CA TYR A 16 6.39 22.23 -12.08
C TYR A 16 6.97 22.23 -13.49
N LYS A 17 6.70 23.29 -14.28
CA LYS A 17 7.27 23.44 -15.62
C LYS A 17 8.81 23.56 -15.60
N ASN A 18 9.37 24.23 -14.60
CA ASN A 18 10.80 24.56 -14.56
C ASN A 18 11.65 23.62 -13.69
N ALA A 19 11.04 22.99 -12.68
CA ALA A 19 11.70 22.18 -11.66
C ALA A 19 10.73 21.10 -11.11
N PRO A 20 10.35 20.11 -11.93
CA PRO A 20 9.37 19.09 -11.56
C PRO A 20 9.76 18.32 -10.29
N ASP A 21 11.05 18.05 -10.08
CA ASP A 21 11.54 17.32 -8.90
C ASP A 21 11.25 18.02 -7.58
N ARG A 22 11.24 19.37 -7.57
CA ARG A 22 10.87 20.14 -6.37
C ARG A 22 9.39 19.96 -6.03
N VAL A 23 8.54 19.92 -7.05
CA VAL A 23 7.10 19.66 -6.86
C VAL A 23 6.87 18.22 -6.46
N ASN A 24 7.63 17.27 -7.00
CA ASN A 24 7.57 15.86 -6.62
C ASN A 24 7.97 15.66 -5.15
N GLY A 25 9.04 16.30 -4.68
CA GLY A 25 9.43 16.25 -3.26
C GLY A 25 8.34 16.85 -2.35
N LEU A 26 7.78 18.00 -2.73
CA LEU A 26 6.67 18.60 -1.99
C LEU A 26 5.41 17.71 -1.98
N PHE A 27 5.16 17.00 -3.08
CA PHE A 27 4.04 16.09 -3.23
C PHE A 27 4.12 14.92 -2.24
N PHE A 28 5.28 14.26 -2.14
CA PHE A 28 5.48 13.19 -1.16
C PHE A 28 5.38 13.69 0.27
N LEU A 29 5.96 14.85 0.59
CA LEU A 29 5.84 15.44 1.92
C LEU A 29 4.38 15.77 2.28
N ALA A 30 3.57 16.20 1.31
CA ALA A 30 2.13 16.45 1.51
C ALA A 30 1.34 15.15 1.74
N VAL A 31 1.69 14.08 1.01
CA VAL A 31 1.11 12.74 1.18
C VAL A 31 1.41 12.18 2.56
N GLU A 32 2.70 12.18 2.97
CA GLU A 32 3.16 11.69 4.28
C GLU A 32 2.57 12.49 5.44
N ALA A 33 2.35 13.79 5.25
CA ALA A 33 1.74 14.64 6.26
C ALA A 33 0.21 14.47 6.40
N GLY A 34 -0.43 13.74 5.48
CA GLY A 34 -1.89 13.63 5.41
C GLY A 34 -2.59 14.92 4.94
N ASP A 35 -1.87 15.86 4.31
CA ASP A 35 -2.42 17.15 3.89
C ASP A 35 -3.15 17.04 2.54
N ILE A 36 -4.41 16.60 2.60
CA ILE A 36 -5.27 16.46 1.41
C ILE A 36 -5.43 17.77 0.63
N LYS A 37 -5.34 18.94 1.27
CA LYS A 37 -5.48 20.23 0.56
C LYS A 37 -4.25 20.49 -0.31
N ALA A 38 -3.06 20.25 0.23
CA ALA A 38 -1.82 20.34 -0.51
C ALA A 38 -1.77 19.32 -1.65
N VAL A 39 -2.12 18.06 -1.37
CA VAL A 39 -2.23 16.99 -2.40
C VAL A 39 -3.16 17.40 -3.53
N ASN A 40 -4.40 17.81 -3.22
CA ASN A 40 -5.38 18.21 -4.23
C ASN A 40 -4.90 19.38 -5.10
N LYS A 41 -4.17 20.32 -4.50
CA LYS A 41 -3.62 21.46 -5.23
C LYS A 41 -2.50 21.05 -6.18
N ILE A 42 -1.65 20.10 -5.79
CA ILE A 42 -0.56 19.58 -6.62
C ILE A 42 -1.11 18.73 -7.77
N ILE A 43 -2.01 17.79 -7.50
CA ILE A 43 -2.58 16.93 -8.56
C ILE A 43 -3.48 17.69 -9.54
N SER A 44 -3.89 18.91 -9.21
CA SER A 44 -4.63 19.80 -10.11
C SER A 44 -3.74 20.63 -11.02
N ILE A 45 -2.41 20.57 -10.88
CA ILE A 45 -1.48 21.24 -11.81
C ILE A 45 -1.68 20.64 -13.22
N PRO A 46 -1.88 21.49 -14.26
CA PRO A 46 -2.01 21.00 -15.63
C PRO A 46 -0.80 20.16 -16.06
N GLY A 47 -1.07 18.96 -16.58
CA GLY A 47 -0.03 18.01 -17.01
C GLY A 47 0.67 17.24 -15.89
N PHE A 48 0.27 17.41 -14.62
CA PHE A 48 0.80 16.60 -13.53
C PHE A 48 0.33 15.16 -13.66
N ASP A 49 1.29 14.27 -13.89
CA ASP A 49 1.10 12.82 -13.94
C ASP A 49 1.41 12.21 -12.58
N VAL A 50 0.40 11.69 -11.90
CA VAL A 50 0.51 11.12 -10.55
C VAL A 50 1.36 9.84 -10.50
N ASN A 51 1.61 9.20 -11.64
CA ASN A 51 2.35 7.94 -11.72
C ASN A 51 3.86 8.12 -11.87
N LYS A 52 4.32 9.30 -12.30
CA LYS A 52 5.75 9.57 -12.55
C LYS A 52 6.58 9.76 -11.27
N PRO A 53 6.11 10.51 -10.26
CA PRO A 53 6.89 10.73 -9.04
C PRO A 53 7.09 9.41 -8.28
N LYS A 54 8.33 9.15 -7.89
CA LYS A 54 8.73 8.08 -6.97
C LYS A 54 9.52 8.68 -5.82
N ASP A 55 9.34 8.15 -4.61
CA ASP A 55 10.21 8.51 -3.50
C ASP A 55 11.61 7.86 -3.65
N VAL A 56 12.51 8.11 -2.71
CA VAL A 56 13.87 7.57 -2.74
C VAL A 56 13.95 6.04 -2.63
N ARG A 57 12.85 5.38 -2.22
CA ARG A 57 12.71 3.91 -2.17
C ARG A 57 12.00 3.35 -3.41
N GLY A 58 11.64 4.19 -4.37
CA GLY A 58 10.89 3.78 -5.55
C GLY A 58 9.38 3.64 -5.32
N HIS A 59 8.87 4.08 -4.16
CA HIS A 59 7.44 4.00 -3.85
C HIS A 59 6.66 5.08 -4.58
N THR A 60 5.42 4.75 -4.96
CA THR A 60 4.47 5.73 -5.48
C THR A 60 3.81 6.50 -4.35
N ALA A 61 3.21 7.66 -4.66
CA ALA A 61 2.38 8.37 -3.69
C ALA A 61 1.20 7.51 -3.18
N LEU A 62 0.67 6.61 -4.03
CA LEU A 62 -0.41 5.71 -3.63
C LEU A 62 0.04 4.70 -2.56
N MET A 63 1.25 4.14 -2.71
CA MET A 63 1.85 3.26 -1.70
C MET A 63 2.04 4.00 -0.37
N ASN A 64 2.64 5.20 -0.39
CA ASN A 64 2.87 5.96 0.85
C ASN A 64 1.55 6.40 1.51
N ALA A 65 0.52 6.74 0.72
CA ALA A 65 -0.80 7.07 1.25
C ALA A 65 -1.51 5.85 1.86
N ALA A 66 -1.37 4.67 1.24
CA ALA A 66 -1.94 3.42 1.72
C ALA A 66 -1.29 2.98 3.04
N PHE A 67 0.05 2.99 3.10
CA PHE A 67 0.82 2.68 4.31
C PHE A 67 0.44 3.58 5.50
N ASN A 68 0.23 4.88 5.25
CA ASN A 68 -0.13 5.84 6.30
C ASN A 68 -1.64 5.87 6.63
N ASN A 69 -2.42 4.87 6.21
CA ASN A 69 -3.87 4.81 6.41
C ASN A 69 -4.62 6.10 5.99
N CYS A 70 -4.18 6.75 4.91
CA CYS A 70 -4.72 8.05 4.47
C CYS A 70 -5.83 7.87 3.42
N TYR A 71 -6.98 7.32 3.81
CA TYR A 71 -8.09 6.99 2.90
C TYR A 71 -8.45 8.11 1.91
N LYS A 72 -8.57 9.35 2.40
CA LYS A 72 -8.93 10.51 1.55
C LYS A 72 -7.88 10.79 0.46
N ILE A 73 -6.61 10.58 0.77
CA ILE A 73 -5.51 10.76 -0.19
C ILE A 73 -5.50 9.58 -1.16
N VAL A 74 -5.61 8.34 -0.69
CA VAL A 74 -5.73 7.15 -1.55
C VAL A 74 -6.84 7.35 -2.59
N GLN A 75 -8.03 7.76 -2.14
CA GLN A 75 -9.16 8.03 -3.02
C GLN A 75 -8.87 9.15 -4.04
N ALA A 76 -8.25 10.25 -3.61
CA ALA A 76 -7.89 11.36 -4.50
C ALA A 76 -6.87 10.95 -5.57
N LEU A 77 -5.87 10.13 -5.20
CA LEU A 77 -4.86 9.62 -6.11
C LEU A 77 -5.47 8.66 -7.14
N ILE A 78 -6.32 7.72 -6.70
CA ILE A 78 -7.05 6.81 -7.60
C ILE A 78 -7.94 7.61 -8.56
N ASN A 79 -8.69 8.59 -8.07
CA ASN A 79 -9.54 9.46 -8.90
C ASN A 79 -8.73 10.27 -9.94
N LYS A 80 -7.44 10.54 -9.65
CA LYS A 80 -6.51 11.19 -10.58
C LYS A 80 -5.88 10.22 -11.60
N GLY A 81 -6.13 8.92 -11.48
CA GLY A 81 -5.59 7.89 -12.36
C GLY A 81 -4.27 7.29 -11.86
N ALA A 82 -4.05 7.24 -10.55
CA ALA A 82 -2.94 6.48 -9.99
C ALA A 82 -3.11 4.98 -10.30
N ASN A 83 -2.07 4.36 -10.86
CA ASN A 83 -2.05 2.94 -11.15
C ASN A 83 -1.87 2.14 -9.86
N VAL A 84 -2.90 1.37 -9.50
CA VAL A 84 -2.94 0.55 -8.28
C VAL A 84 -1.99 -0.67 -8.31
N ASN A 85 -1.53 -1.06 -9.50
CA ASN A 85 -0.73 -2.26 -9.74
C ASN A 85 0.76 -1.99 -9.99
N VAL A 86 1.23 -0.77 -9.70
CA VAL A 86 2.66 -0.48 -9.78
C VAL A 86 3.42 -1.36 -8.79
N LYS A 87 4.52 -1.94 -9.28
CA LYS A 87 5.48 -2.71 -8.49
C LYS A 87 6.75 -1.89 -8.29
N THR A 88 7.36 -1.96 -7.11
CA THR A 88 8.71 -1.44 -6.91
C THR A 88 9.73 -2.31 -7.66
N GLU A 89 10.84 -1.72 -8.08
CA GLU A 89 11.94 -2.43 -8.72
C GLU A 89 13.01 -2.83 -7.70
N GLY A 90 13.88 -3.78 -8.06
CA GLY A 90 15.05 -4.16 -7.27
C GLY A 90 14.95 -5.54 -6.60
N PRO A 91 15.96 -5.93 -5.79
CA PRO A 91 16.04 -7.28 -5.21
C PRO A 91 14.92 -7.63 -4.23
N ALA A 92 14.38 -6.63 -3.54
CA ALA A 92 13.17 -6.72 -2.72
C ALA A 92 11.94 -6.11 -3.45
N GLY A 93 12.00 -6.08 -4.78
CA GLY A 93 10.98 -5.51 -5.65
C GLY A 93 9.65 -6.24 -5.61
N GLY A 94 8.71 -5.82 -6.45
CA GLY A 94 7.38 -6.39 -6.50
C GLY A 94 6.40 -5.79 -5.49
N TYR A 95 6.85 -4.92 -4.58
CA TYR A 95 5.98 -4.31 -3.58
C TYR A 95 4.91 -3.43 -4.23
N THR A 96 3.66 -3.56 -3.78
CA THR A 96 2.47 -2.93 -4.39
C THR A 96 1.75 -2.00 -3.40
N ALA A 97 0.78 -1.23 -3.89
CA ALA A 97 -0.10 -0.45 -2.99
C ALA A 97 -0.90 -1.34 -2.02
N LEU A 98 -1.20 -2.59 -2.43
CA LEU A 98 -1.90 -3.55 -1.57
C LEU A 98 -1.00 -4.06 -0.44
N HIS A 99 0.28 -4.34 -0.72
CA HIS A 99 1.27 -4.61 0.34
C HIS A 99 1.35 -3.45 1.32
N ALA A 100 1.43 -2.21 0.83
CA ALA A 100 1.49 -1.01 1.66
C ALA A 100 0.29 -0.85 2.60
N ALA A 101 -0.93 -1.09 2.11
CA ALA A 101 -2.13 -1.01 2.95
C ALA A 101 -2.13 -2.07 4.07
N ILE A 102 -1.56 -3.25 3.81
CA ILE A 102 -1.46 -4.33 4.79
C ILE A 102 -0.33 -4.04 5.78
N GLU A 103 0.84 -3.62 5.33
CA GLU A 103 1.98 -3.20 6.18
C GLU A 103 1.60 -2.07 7.14
N GLY A 104 0.85 -1.08 6.67
CA GLY A 104 0.34 0.00 7.51
C GLY A 104 -0.71 -0.41 8.55
N SER A 105 -1.23 -1.65 8.48
CA SER A 105 -2.31 -2.13 9.34
C SER A 105 -1.89 -2.51 10.76
N VAL A 106 -0.59 -2.57 11.04
CA VAL A 106 -0.05 -2.84 12.40
C VAL A 106 -0.28 -1.68 13.39
N LEU A 107 -0.88 -0.57 12.95
CA LEU A 107 -1.20 0.61 13.76
C LEU A 107 -2.63 0.52 14.33
N GLU A 108 -2.94 1.32 15.36
CA GLU A 108 -4.13 1.22 16.25
C GLU A 108 -5.53 1.28 15.58
N ASP A 109 -5.65 1.43 14.26
CA ASP A 109 -6.91 1.51 13.51
C ASP A 109 -6.89 0.58 12.28
N THR A 110 -7.24 -0.69 12.50
CA THR A 110 -7.35 -1.72 11.46
C THR A 110 -8.53 -1.47 10.52
N ASP A 111 -9.61 -0.86 11.00
CA ASP A 111 -10.81 -0.56 10.20
C ASP A 111 -10.51 0.39 9.03
N GLY A 112 -9.69 1.42 9.28
CA GLY A 112 -9.25 2.33 8.23
C GLY A 112 -8.44 1.63 7.12
N ASN A 113 -7.55 0.72 7.52
CA ASN A 113 -6.73 -0.05 6.57
C ASN A 113 -7.56 -1.04 5.74
N ILE A 114 -8.54 -1.71 6.35
CA ILE A 114 -9.52 -2.55 5.63
C ILE A 114 -10.31 -1.74 4.60
N GLY A 115 -10.69 -0.51 4.95
CA GLY A 115 -11.31 0.43 4.01
C GLY A 115 -10.43 0.71 2.79
N ILE A 116 -9.12 0.90 2.99
CA ILE A 116 -8.15 1.11 1.90
C ILE A 116 -7.92 -0.17 1.09
N ILE A 117 -7.78 -1.34 1.72
CA ILE A 117 -7.64 -2.62 1.03
C ILE A 117 -8.84 -2.84 0.10
N ASN A 118 -10.06 -2.71 0.62
CA ASN A 118 -11.28 -2.84 -0.18
C ASN A 118 -11.34 -1.81 -1.32
N LEU A 119 -10.90 -0.57 -1.06
CA LEU A 119 -10.85 0.47 -2.08
C LEU A 119 -9.88 0.12 -3.21
N LEU A 120 -8.69 -0.40 -2.89
CA LEU A 120 -7.69 -0.83 -3.87
C LEU A 120 -8.21 -2.01 -4.70
N LEU A 121 -8.77 -3.04 -4.04
CA LEU A 121 -9.34 -4.22 -4.72
C LEU A 121 -10.49 -3.83 -5.65
N LYS A 122 -11.39 -2.94 -5.21
CA LYS A 122 -12.47 -2.40 -6.03
C LYS A 122 -11.97 -1.70 -7.31
N HIS A 123 -10.76 -1.13 -7.29
CA HIS A 123 -10.14 -0.48 -8.45
C HIS A 123 -9.15 -1.39 -9.19
N GLY A 124 -9.24 -2.70 -8.98
CA GLY A 124 -8.50 -3.69 -9.75
C GLY A 124 -7.07 -3.91 -9.29
N ALA A 125 -6.75 -3.63 -8.02
CA ALA A 125 -5.50 -4.08 -7.44
C ALA A 125 -5.42 -5.62 -7.51
N ASN A 126 -4.30 -6.14 -8.01
CA ASN A 126 -4.08 -7.57 -8.10
C ASN A 126 -3.93 -8.17 -6.70
N ILE A 127 -4.89 -8.99 -6.28
CA ILE A 127 -4.92 -9.66 -4.98
C ILE A 127 -3.68 -10.53 -4.71
N ASN A 128 -3.10 -11.09 -5.78
CA ASN A 128 -1.88 -11.89 -5.80
C ASN A 128 -0.67 -11.09 -6.32
N GLY A 129 -0.78 -9.76 -6.35
CA GLY A 129 0.21 -8.87 -6.95
C GLY A 129 1.49 -8.83 -6.14
N GLY A 130 2.62 -9.08 -6.78
CA GLY A 130 3.94 -9.15 -6.17
C GLY A 130 4.93 -9.78 -7.13
N ASP A 131 6.21 -9.82 -6.77
CA ASP A 131 7.26 -10.58 -7.48
C ASP A 131 7.72 -11.75 -6.60
N GLY A 132 6.81 -12.68 -6.35
CA GLY A 132 6.98 -13.84 -5.45
C GLY A 132 6.36 -13.60 -4.08
N PHE A 133 6.72 -12.51 -3.41
CA PHE A 133 6.10 -12.14 -2.14
C PHE A 133 4.70 -11.55 -2.36
N THR A 134 3.68 -12.14 -1.75
CA THR A 134 2.27 -11.81 -1.98
C THR A 134 1.65 -11.02 -0.83
N PRO A 135 0.56 -10.27 -1.06
CA PRO A 135 -0.18 -9.59 0.00
C PRO A 135 -0.68 -10.53 1.11
N LEU A 136 -1.00 -11.78 0.75
CA LEU A 136 -1.41 -12.80 1.72
C LEU A 136 -0.24 -13.25 2.62
N MET A 137 0.98 -13.30 2.09
CA MET A 137 2.19 -13.59 2.89
C MET A 137 2.47 -12.46 3.89
N GLU A 138 2.34 -11.20 3.46
CA GLU A 138 2.46 -10.02 4.35
C GLU A 138 1.44 -10.08 5.49
N ALA A 139 0.17 -10.34 5.18
CA ALA A 139 -0.89 -10.47 6.19
C ALA A 139 -0.64 -11.63 7.18
N ALA A 140 -0.09 -12.74 6.69
CA ALA A 140 0.27 -13.90 7.51
C ALA A 140 1.43 -13.59 8.47
N ILE A 141 2.47 -12.89 8.00
CA ILE A 141 3.61 -12.45 8.85
C ILE A 141 3.14 -11.49 9.94
N GLN A 142 2.20 -10.60 9.66
CA GLN A 142 1.65 -9.71 10.69
C GLN A 142 0.66 -10.39 11.63
N ALA A 143 0.33 -11.65 11.39
CA ALA A 143 -0.72 -12.39 12.08
C ALA A 143 -2.08 -11.65 12.07
N ASN A 144 -2.37 -10.84 11.06
CA ASN A 144 -3.63 -10.11 10.97
C ASN A 144 -4.72 -11.00 10.36
N LYS A 145 -5.41 -11.75 11.23
CA LYS A 145 -6.45 -12.72 10.83
C LYS A 145 -7.56 -12.11 10.00
N GLU A 146 -8.01 -10.91 10.34
CA GLU A 146 -9.10 -10.24 9.61
C GLU A 146 -8.68 -9.93 8.17
N ILE A 147 -7.46 -9.43 7.96
CA ILE A 147 -6.93 -9.20 6.61
C ILE A 147 -6.72 -10.53 5.87
N VAL A 148 -6.22 -11.58 6.53
CA VAL A 148 -6.07 -12.90 5.91
C VAL A 148 -7.43 -13.43 5.41
N GLU A 149 -8.47 -13.36 6.24
CA GLU A 149 -9.83 -13.76 5.87
C GLU A 149 -10.38 -12.90 4.72
N LEU A 150 -10.15 -11.60 4.75
CA LEU A 150 -10.55 -10.67 3.69
C LEU A 150 -9.88 -11.02 2.35
N LEU A 151 -8.57 -11.23 2.34
CA LEU A 151 -7.82 -11.55 1.13
C LEU A 151 -8.25 -12.89 0.54
N LEU A 152 -8.38 -13.94 1.37
CA LEU A 152 -8.87 -15.25 0.94
C LEU A 152 -10.29 -15.18 0.36
N SER A 153 -11.18 -14.43 1.01
CA SER A 153 -12.56 -14.23 0.53
C SER A 153 -12.63 -13.48 -0.80
N ASN A 154 -11.58 -12.71 -1.13
CA ASN A 154 -11.43 -12.01 -2.42
C ASN A 154 -10.59 -12.79 -3.45
N GLY A 155 -10.30 -14.07 -3.19
CA GLY A 155 -9.63 -14.96 -4.15
C GLY A 155 -8.10 -14.88 -4.14
N ALA A 156 -7.48 -14.48 -3.03
CA ALA A 156 -6.04 -14.67 -2.84
C ALA A 156 -5.69 -16.17 -2.92
N ASP A 157 -4.65 -16.52 -3.64
CA ASP A 157 -4.20 -17.92 -3.78
C ASP A 157 -3.20 -18.27 -2.66
N PRO A 158 -3.57 -19.12 -1.68
CA PRO A 158 -2.71 -19.49 -0.57
C PRO A 158 -1.56 -20.43 -0.97
N ASN A 159 -1.57 -20.96 -2.20
CA ASN A 159 -0.55 -21.89 -2.69
C ASN A 159 0.60 -21.18 -3.43
N LEU A 160 0.51 -19.86 -3.63
CA LEU A 160 1.60 -19.09 -4.22
C LEU A 160 2.83 -19.16 -3.32
N LYS A 161 3.98 -19.23 -3.97
CA LYS A 161 5.30 -19.34 -3.32
C LYS A 161 6.12 -18.11 -3.61
N ASP A 162 6.86 -17.66 -2.60
CA ASP A 162 7.89 -16.65 -2.78
C ASP A 162 9.09 -17.21 -3.56
N ASN A 163 10.11 -16.38 -3.74
CA ASN A 163 11.31 -16.76 -4.47
C ASN A 163 12.18 -17.81 -3.75
N GLU A 164 11.91 -18.06 -2.46
CA GLU A 164 12.55 -19.09 -1.65
C GLU A 164 11.70 -20.38 -1.57
N GLY A 165 10.50 -20.38 -2.15
CA GLY A 165 9.59 -21.52 -2.18
C GLY A 165 8.60 -21.60 -1.01
N HIS A 166 8.51 -20.56 -0.18
CA HIS A 166 7.62 -20.47 0.97
C HIS A 166 6.23 -19.96 0.58
N THR A 167 5.19 -20.61 1.10
CA THR A 167 3.80 -20.13 1.07
C THR A 167 3.50 -19.24 2.28
N ALA A 168 2.35 -18.56 2.28
CA ALA A 168 1.89 -17.81 3.46
C ALA A 168 1.81 -18.68 4.74
N LEU A 169 1.46 -19.97 4.60
CA LEU A 169 1.41 -20.92 5.72
C LEU A 169 2.81 -21.25 6.25
N ASP A 170 3.83 -21.31 5.38
CA ASP A 170 5.20 -21.62 5.78
C ASP A 170 5.80 -20.51 6.63
N PHE A 171 5.52 -19.23 6.31
CA PHE A 171 5.92 -18.09 7.16
C PHE A 171 5.38 -18.19 8.59
N ILE A 172 4.16 -18.71 8.77
CA ILE A 172 3.57 -18.92 10.10
C ILE A 172 4.28 -20.07 10.82
N LYS A 173 4.49 -21.20 10.14
CA LYS A 173 5.12 -22.40 10.71
C LYS A 173 6.58 -22.20 11.09
N ASP A 174 7.30 -21.38 10.34
CA ASP A 174 8.68 -20.98 10.61
C ASP A 174 8.82 -20.02 11.81
N GLY A 175 7.70 -19.60 12.42
CA GLY A 175 7.70 -18.66 13.54
C GLY A 175 8.01 -17.22 13.14
N ARG A 176 7.86 -16.88 11.85
CA ARG A 176 8.06 -15.51 11.33
C ARG A 176 6.85 -14.61 11.57
N ALA A 177 5.74 -15.16 12.07
CA ALA A 177 4.50 -14.44 12.29
C ALA A 177 4.45 -13.74 13.68
N HIS A 178 4.07 -12.47 13.70
CA HIS A 178 3.98 -11.62 14.89
C HIS A 178 2.63 -11.81 15.61
N GLY A 179 2.47 -12.89 16.38
CA GLY A 179 1.22 -13.15 17.10
C GLY A 179 1.39 -14.03 18.33
N ASN A 180 0.36 -14.04 19.18
CA ASN A 180 0.32 -14.99 20.30
C ASN A 180 0.00 -16.42 19.79
N THR A 181 0.33 -17.44 20.59
CA THR A 181 0.20 -18.86 20.20
C THR A 181 -1.20 -19.24 19.73
N GLN A 182 -2.26 -18.63 20.29
CA GLN A 182 -3.64 -18.92 19.91
C GLN A 182 -3.94 -18.39 18.52
N LEU A 183 -3.59 -17.14 18.23
CA LEU A 183 -3.78 -16.51 16.92
C LEU A 183 -2.99 -17.23 15.83
N ILE A 184 -1.74 -17.61 16.11
CA ILE A 184 -0.90 -18.40 15.20
C ILE A 184 -1.55 -19.73 14.86
N ARG A 185 -2.16 -20.41 15.85
CA ARG A 185 -2.88 -21.66 15.63
C ARG A 185 -4.10 -21.47 14.74
N GLU A 186 -4.90 -20.44 15.00
CA GLU A 186 -6.09 -20.13 14.20
C GLU A 186 -5.75 -19.83 12.74
N LEU A 187 -4.70 -19.03 12.51
CA LEU A 187 -4.21 -18.73 11.17
C LEU A 187 -3.63 -19.96 10.47
N THR A 188 -2.92 -20.82 11.20
CA THR A 188 -2.42 -22.10 10.69
C THR A 188 -3.57 -22.96 10.17
N ASP A 189 -4.64 -23.10 10.96
CA ASP A 189 -5.83 -23.88 10.58
C ASP A 189 -6.58 -23.24 9.40
N LEU A 190 -6.69 -21.91 9.37
CA LEU A 190 -7.34 -21.16 8.31
C LEU A 190 -6.64 -21.37 6.96
N LEU A 191 -5.33 -21.11 6.89
CA LEU A 191 -4.55 -21.28 5.66
C LEU A 191 -4.47 -22.76 5.25
N SER A 192 -4.33 -23.69 6.20
CA SER A 192 -4.35 -25.12 5.89
C SER A 192 -5.68 -25.60 5.29
N LYS A 193 -6.80 -24.93 5.61
CA LYS A 193 -8.10 -25.21 4.99
C LYS A 193 -8.20 -24.57 3.60
N ALA A 194 -7.71 -23.34 3.43
CA ALA A 194 -7.78 -22.61 2.17
C ALA A 194 -6.92 -23.25 1.05
N MET A 195 -5.90 -24.03 1.41
CA MET A 195 -5.03 -24.74 0.45
C MET A 195 -5.61 -26.08 -0.06
N LYS A 196 -6.78 -26.51 0.42
CA LYS A 196 -7.43 -27.77 0.01
C LYS A 196 -8.46 -27.54 -1.08
#